data_AF-T1CF92-F1
#
_entry.id   AF-T1CF92-F1
#
_cell.length_a   1.000
_cell.length_b   1.000
_cell.length_c   1.000
_cell.angle_alpha   90.00
_cell.angle_beta   90.00
_cell.angle_gamma   90.00
#
_symmetry.space_group_name_H-M   'P 1'
#
loop_
_entity.id
_entity.type
_entity.pdbx_description
1 polymer ?
#
loop_
_entity_poly.entity_id
_entity_poly.type
_entity_poly.pdbx_seq_one_letter_code
_entity_poly.pdbx_strand_id
1 'polypeptide(L)'
;PTMLYGQVDDTPPLHSPFEPFAGVQVVREWGRLNRFAETGTRFFGQPGTAVDNLTLGAIAGVTAYGASLSVAYDQLRREGPGALGAGVLISPYTAGYATDPLYTTSMIRGMVELGPGHAWKLRATEAALDKRLRLSASYAVYRTDFQGLDSEIYFGVIYRSRGWVKGLTLRNRLGISHGPANPGRGRFIYNRVMVTYAF
;
A
#
# COMPACT_ATOMS: atom_id res chain seq x y z
N PRO A 1 -20.62 9.31 2.66
CA PRO A 1 -20.28 8.59 1.41
C PRO A 1 -20.45 7.09 1.66
N THR A 2 -20.75 6.33 0.62
CA THR A 2 -20.85 4.87 0.67
C THR A 2 -19.64 4.27 -0.03
N MET A 3 -19.08 3.18 0.52
CA MET A 3 -17.94 2.45 -0.03
C MET A 3 -18.30 0.96 -0.20
N LEU A 4 -17.88 0.39 -1.32
CA LEU A 4 -17.82 -1.05 -1.54
C LEU A 4 -16.36 -1.45 -1.79
N TYR A 5 -15.91 -2.49 -1.10
CA TYR A 5 -14.61 -3.11 -1.27
C TYR A 5 -14.79 -4.59 -1.56
N GLY A 6 -14.11 -5.09 -2.59
CA GLY A 6 -14.09 -6.52 -2.93
C GLY A 6 -12.70 -6.94 -3.38
N GLN A 7 -12.27 -8.12 -2.93
CA GLN A 7 -11.01 -8.75 -3.29
C GLN A 7 -11.23 -10.23 -3.57
N VAL A 8 -10.58 -10.75 -4.60
CA VAL A 8 -10.54 -12.18 -4.92
C VAL A 8 -9.09 -12.55 -5.14
N ASP A 9 -8.62 -13.59 -4.45
CA ASP A 9 -7.28 -14.15 -4.62
C ASP A 9 -7.40 -15.64 -4.97
N ASP A 10 -6.49 -16.11 -5.80
CA ASP A 10 -6.38 -17.51 -6.19
C ASP A 10 -4.92 -17.98 -6.11
N THR A 11 -4.74 -19.26 -5.81
CA THR A 11 -3.45 -19.95 -5.77
C THR A 11 -3.64 -21.28 -6.46
N PRO A 12 -3.47 -21.35 -7.79
CA PRO A 12 -3.79 -22.55 -8.54
C PRO A 12 -2.83 -23.68 -8.12
N PRO A 13 -3.35 -24.89 -7.89
CA PRO A 13 -2.53 -26.02 -7.48
C PRO A 13 -1.67 -26.46 -8.66
N LEU A 14 -0.41 -26.04 -8.65
CA LEU A 14 0.64 -26.69 -9.43
C LEU A 14 1.27 -27.72 -8.50
N HIS A 15 1.32 -28.99 -8.90
CA HIS A 15 2.05 -30.04 -8.18
C HIS A 15 3.57 -29.81 -8.31
N SER A 16 4.04 -28.69 -7.76
CA SER A 16 5.35 -28.07 -7.96
C SER A 16 5.76 -27.36 -6.67
N PRO A 17 7.05 -27.24 -6.36
CA PRO A 17 7.53 -26.41 -5.26
C PRO A 17 7.31 -24.90 -5.48
N PHE A 18 6.83 -24.51 -6.67
CA PHE A 18 6.43 -23.15 -7.01
C PHE A 18 4.91 -23.03 -6.91
N GLU A 19 4.47 -22.23 -5.95
CA GLU A 19 3.07 -21.90 -5.68
C GLU A 19 2.78 -20.51 -6.26
N PRO A 20 2.28 -20.40 -7.50
CA PRO A 20 1.86 -19.12 -8.06
C PRO A 20 0.61 -18.63 -7.35
N PHE A 21 0.45 -17.32 -7.28
CA PHE A 21 -0.78 -16.70 -6.80
C PHE A 21 -1.10 -15.47 -7.63
N ALA A 22 -2.38 -15.14 -7.69
CA ALA A 22 -2.87 -13.92 -8.29
C ALA A 22 -4.06 -13.39 -7.49
N GLY A 23 -4.27 -12.08 -7.55
CA GLY A 23 -5.41 -11.44 -6.90
C GLY A 23 -5.82 -10.19 -7.62
N VAL A 24 -7.09 -9.83 -7.48
CA VAL A 24 -7.66 -8.58 -7.98
C VAL A 24 -8.50 -7.94 -6.90
N GLN A 25 -8.50 -6.62 -6.86
CA GLN A 25 -9.30 -5.83 -5.94
C GLN A 25 -10.04 -4.70 -6.65
N VAL A 26 -11.19 -4.34 -6.11
CA VAL A 26 -11.99 -3.19 -6.55
C VAL A 26 -12.46 -2.41 -5.33
N VAL A 27 -12.31 -1.09 -5.39
CA VAL A 27 -12.93 -0.16 -4.45
C VAL A 27 -13.80 0.79 -5.24
N ARG A 28 -15.07 0.90 -4.86
CA ARG A 28 -16.00 1.88 -5.42
C ARG A 28 -16.51 2.74 -4.29
N GLU A 29 -16.37 4.04 -4.43
CA GLU A 29 -17.02 5.00 -3.53
C GLU A 29 -17.97 5.89 -4.31
N TRP A 30 -19.12 6.17 -3.70
CA TRP A 30 -20.08 7.09 -4.27
C TRP A 30 -20.88 7.80 -3.18
N GLY A 31 -21.33 9.00 -3.46
CA GLY A 31 -22.27 9.71 -2.59
C GLY A 31 -22.39 11.19 -2.92
N ARG A 32 -23.63 11.64 -3.03
CA ARG A 32 -24.00 13.06 -3.09
C ARG A 32 -24.34 13.55 -1.67
N LEU A 33 -24.23 14.85 -1.41
CA LEU A 33 -24.46 15.46 -0.08
C LEU A 33 -23.50 14.89 0.98
N ASN A 34 -22.24 15.30 0.91
CA ASN A 34 -21.21 14.92 1.86
C ASN A 34 -20.61 16.17 2.51
N ARG A 35 -20.10 16.02 3.75
CA ARG A 35 -19.51 17.13 4.51
C ARG A 35 -18.37 17.82 3.74
N PHE A 36 -17.59 17.08 2.95
CA PHE A 36 -16.49 17.65 2.16
C PHE A 36 -16.96 18.68 1.13
N ALA A 37 -18.12 18.43 0.50
CA ALA A 37 -18.77 19.36 -0.41
C ALA A 37 -19.29 20.60 0.32
N GLU A 38 -19.90 20.42 1.51
CA GLU A 38 -20.42 21.53 2.34
C GLU A 38 -19.30 22.45 2.83
N THR A 39 -18.16 21.89 3.22
CA THR A 39 -17.01 22.65 3.74
C THR A 39 -16.08 23.16 2.64
N GLY A 40 -16.35 22.85 1.37
CA GLY A 40 -15.48 23.22 0.26
C GLY A 40 -14.09 22.60 0.35
N THR A 41 -13.96 21.44 0.99
CA THR A 41 -12.68 20.74 1.17
C THR A 41 -12.07 20.40 -0.19
N ARG A 42 -10.77 20.61 -0.31
CA ARG A 42 -10.01 20.30 -1.53
C ARG A 42 -8.97 19.24 -1.24
N PHE A 43 -8.88 18.26 -2.13
CA PHE A 43 -7.80 17.28 -2.16
C PHE A 43 -6.93 17.55 -3.39
N PHE A 44 -5.62 17.65 -3.21
CA PHE A 44 -4.68 17.95 -4.30
C PHE A 44 -5.01 19.26 -5.05
N GLY A 45 -5.58 20.23 -4.34
CA GLY A 45 -6.09 21.49 -4.92
C GLY A 45 -7.38 21.35 -5.73
N GLN A 46 -7.90 20.13 -5.92
CA GLN A 46 -9.12 19.86 -6.68
C GLN A 46 -10.36 19.94 -5.76
N PRO A 47 -11.38 20.71 -6.14
CA PRO A 47 -12.66 20.73 -5.44
C PRO A 47 -13.50 19.50 -5.80
N GLY A 48 -14.67 19.37 -5.17
CA GLY A 48 -15.73 18.50 -5.65
C GLY A 48 -16.98 18.58 -4.78
N THR A 49 -18.08 18.11 -5.32
CA THR A 49 -19.42 18.19 -4.70
C THR A 49 -20.01 16.81 -4.41
N ALA A 50 -19.39 15.76 -4.94
CA ALA A 50 -19.76 14.37 -4.71
C ALA A 50 -18.50 13.52 -4.48
N VAL A 51 -18.64 12.47 -3.68
CA VAL A 51 -17.65 11.39 -3.65
C VAL A 51 -17.96 10.48 -4.81
N ASP A 52 -16.95 10.22 -5.63
CA ASP A 52 -17.00 9.32 -6.78
C ASP A 52 -15.56 8.83 -6.99
N ASN A 53 -15.30 7.55 -6.71
CA ASN A 53 -13.99 6.93 -6.90
C ASN A 53 -14.17 5.52 -7.44
N LEU A 54 -13.36 5.14 -8.41
CA LEU A 54 -13.14 3.74 -8.77
C LEU A 54 -11.65 3.44 -8.68
N THR A 55 -11.31 2.54 -7.77
CA THR A 55 -9.97 1.99 -7.60
C THR A 55 -9.97 0.54 -8.04
N LEU A 56 -8.98 0.17 -8.85
CA LEU A 56 -8.74 -1.20 -9.28
C LEU A 56 -7.33 -1.59 -8.87
N GLY A 57 -7.13 -2.85 -8.51
CA GLY A 57 -5.82 -3.38 -8.20
C GLY A 57 -5.66 -4.82 -8.65
N ALA A 58 -4.43 -5.20 -8.93
CA ALA A 58 -4.05 -6.56 -9.25
C ALA A 58 -2.70 -6.90 -8.62
N ILE A 59 -2.51 -8.16 -8.26
CA ILE A 59 -1.25 -8.70 -7.80
C ILE A 59 -1.03 -10.07 -8.43
N ALA A 60 0.22 -10.38 -8.72
CA ALA A 60 0.63 -11.72 -9.10
C ALA A 60 2.01 -12.02 -8.54
N GLY A 61 2.27 -13.29 -8.25
CA GLY A 61 3.55 -13.69 -7.70
C GLY A 61 3.72 -15.20 -7.64
N VAL A 62 4.85 -15.60 -7.07
CA VAL A 62 5.19 -16.98 -6.81
C VAL A 62 5.82 -17.10 -5.44
N THR A 63 5.45 -18.16 -4.72
CA THR A 63 6.09 -18.57 -3.47
C THR A 63 6.79 -19.89 -3.69
N ALA A 64 8.04 -19.99 -3.24
CA ALA A 64 8.82 -21.22 -3.31
C ALA A 64 9.84 -21.25 -2.16
N TYR A 65 9.98 -22.40 -1.50
CA TYR A 65 11.02 -22.64 -0.47
C TYR A 65 11.07 -21.59 0.65
N GLY A 66 9.93 -21.00 1.03
CA GLY A 66 9.87 -19.96 2.06
C GLY A 66 10.25 -18.55 1.58
N ALA A 67 10.53 -18.38 0.29
CA ALA A 67 10.66 -17.09 -0.38
C ALA A 67 9.42 -16.80 -1.23
N SER A 68 9.11 -15.51 -1.42
CA SER A 68 8.02 -15.06 -2.27
C SER A 68 8.45 -13.83 -3.05
N LEU A 69 8.07 -13.77 -4.32
CA LEU A 69 8.26 -12.63 -5.22
C LEU A 69 6.91 -12.27 -5.83
N SER A 70 6.57 -10.98 -5.81
CA SER A 70 5.30 -10.48 -6.35
C SER A 70 5.44 -9.13 -7.02
N VAL A 71 4.59 -8.91 -8.01
CA VAL A 71 4.34 -7.61 -8.63
C VAL A 71 2.89 -7.22 -8.41
N ALA A 72 2.66 -5.98 -8.05
CA ALA A 72 1.33 -5.41 -7.87
C ALA A 72 1.17 -4.15 -8.70
N TYR A 73 -0.07 -3.88 -9.08
CA TYR A 73 -0.52 -2.68 -9.75
C TYR A 73 -1.80 -2.17 -9.08
N ASP A 74 -1.90 -0.86 -8.89
CA ASP A 74 -3.14 -0.21 -8.50
C ASP A 74 -3.39 1.00 -9.40
N GLN A 75 -4.66 1.27 -9.66
CA GLN A 75 -5.12 2.44 -10.39
C GLN A 75 -6.28 3.09 -9.63
N LEU A 76 -6.11 4.37 -9.30
CA LEU A 76 -7.22 5.23 -8.89
C LEU A 76 -7.65 6.00 -10.13
N ARG A 77 -8.85 5.73 -10.63
CA ARG A 77 -9.35 6.43 -11.81
C ARG A 77 -9.58 7.90 -11.49
N ARG A 78 -9.18 8.74 -12.44
CA ARG A 78 -9.58 10.13 -12.45
C ARG A 78 -11.03 10.20 -12.88
N GLU A 79 -11.87 10.76 -12.02
CA GLU A 79 -13.29 10.93 -12.27
C GLU A 79 -13.60 12.35 -12.80
N GLY A 80 -14.77 12.49 -13.41
CA GLY A 80 -15.19 13.70 -14.11
C GLY A 80 -15.45 14.92 -13.21
N PRO A 81 -15.83 16.07 -13.82
CA PRO A 81 -16.12 17.30 -13.09
C PRO A 81 -17.18 17.08 -11.99
N GLY A 82 -16.83 17.45 -10.75
CA GLY A 82 -17.68 17.31 -9.57
C GLY A 82 -17.28 16.19 -8.61
N ALA A 83 -16.44 15.25 -9.04
CA ALA A 83 -15.84 14.26 -8.15
C ALA A 83 -14.79 14.92 -7.23
N LEU A 84 -14.93 14.71 -5.93
CA LEU A 84 -14.00 15.22 -4.91
C LEU A 84 -12.58 14.72 -5.20
N GLY A 85 -11.61 15.65 -5.15
CA GLY A 85 -10.21 15.31 -5.41
C GLY A 85 -9.94 14.75 -6.80
N ALA A 86 -10.84 14.99 -7.76
CA ALA A 86 -10.87 14.35 -9.08
C ALA A 86 -10.93 12.81 -9.03
N GLY A 87 -11.57 12.25 -8.01
CA GLY A 87 -11.68 10.81 -7.80
C GLY A 87 -10.73 10.27 -6.76
N VAL A 88 -10.43 11.03 -5.71
CA VAL A 88 -9.63 10.53 -4.58
C VAL A 88 -10.35 9.40 -3.85
N LEU A 89 -9.60 8.39 -3.41
CA LEU A 89 -10.11 7.36 -2.50
C LEU A 89 -10.10 7.89 -1.06
N ILE A 90 -11.26 7.93 -0.41
CA ILE A 90 -11.42 8.40 0.96
C ILE A 90 -11.37 7.21 1.93
N SER A 91 -10.18 6.91 2.44
CA SER A 91 -10.00 5.83 3.40
C SER A 91 -10.06 6.34 4.85
N PRO A 92 -10.94 5.81 5.72
CA PRO A 92 -10.88 6.10 7.16
C PRO A 92 -9.66 5.44 7.82
N TYR A 93 -8.98 4.55 7.11
CA TYR A 93 -7.84 3.80 7.62
C TYR A 93 -6.50 4.48 7.33
N THR A 94 -6.48 5.52 6.49
CA THR A 94 -5.23 6.13 6.01
C THR A 94 -5.13 7.58 6.48
N ALA A 95 -4.47 7.78 7.61
CA ALA A 95 -4.16 9.12 8.12
C ALA A 95 -2.71 9.18 8.59
N GLY A 96 -1.85 9.87 7.84
CA GLY A 96 -0.44 10.10 8.18
C GLY A 96 0.48 8.87 8.06
N TYR A 97 -0.09 7.71 7.69
CA TYR A 97 0.62 6.49 7.39
C TYR A 97 -0.15 5.67 6.34
N ALA A 98 0.57 5.23 5.31
CA ALA A 98 0.06 4.36 4.27
C ALA A 98 -0.32 2.98 4.85
N THR A 99 -1.59 2.85 5.21
CA THR A 99 -2.22 1.66 5.79
C THR A 99 -3.53 1.33 5.09
N ASP A 100 -3.75 1.93 3.92
CA ASP A 100 -4.84 1.55 3.03
C ASP A 100 -4.68 0.12 2.52
N PRO A 101 -5.79 -0.52 2.12
CA PRO A 101 -5.80 -1.91 1.70
C PRO A 101 -5.20 -2.13 0.29
N LEU A 102 -4.57 -1.13 -0.34
CA LEU A 102 -4.11 -1.28 -1.72
C LEU A 102 -2.81 -2.09 -1.83
N TYR A 103 -2.67 -2.89 -2.90
CA TYR A 103 -1.53 -3.81 -3.04
C TYR A 103 -0.18 -3.10 -3.17
N THR A 104 -0.17 -1.90 -3.73
CA THR A 104 1.01 -1.05 -3.95
C THR A 104 1.42 -0.24 -2.72
N THR A 105 0.58 -0.22 -1.69
CA THR A 105 0.79 0.57 -0.47
C THR A 105 2.04 0.13 0.27
N SER A 106 2.89 1.10 0.58
CA SER A 106 4.20 0.91 1.19
C SER A 106 4.24 1.52 2.59
N MET A 107 5.42 1.75 3.17
CA MET A 107 5.52 2.22 4.55
C MET A 107 5.26 3.72 4.67
N ILE A 108 5.70 4.49 3.68
CA ILE A 108 5.64 5.96 3.68
C ILE A 108 4.56 6.45 2.71
N ARG A 109 4.29 5.68 1.65
CA ARG A 109 3.44 6.10 0.53
C ARG A 109 2.38 5.07 0.17
N GLY A 110 1.25 5.57 -0.27
CA GLY A 110 0.15 4.82 -0.87
C GLY A 110 -0.66 5.72 -1.79
N MET A 111 -1.38 5.11 -2.73
CA MET A 111 -2.20 5.86 -3.70
C MET A 111 -3.31 6.69 -3.04
N VAL A 112 -3.80 6.27 -1.87
CA VAL A 112 -4.80 7.04 -1.10
C VAL A 112 -4.29 8.44 -0.73
N GLU A 113 -3.00 8.57 -0.40
CA GLU A 113 -2.40 9.85 -0.01
C GLU A 113 -1.92 10.66 -1.22
N LEU A 114 -1.68 10.01 -2.36
CA LEU A 114 -1.13 10.64 -3.57
C LEU A 114 -2.20 11.02 -4.60
N GLY A 115 -3.38 10.39 -4.53
CA GLY A 115 -4.54 10.70 -5.36
C GLY A 115 -4.62 9.90 -6.66
N PRO A 116 -5.50 10.32 -7.59
CA PRO A 116 -5.72 9.65 -8.88
C PRO A 116 -4.44 9.44 -9.69
N GLY A 117 -4.39 8.32 -10.42
CA GLY A 117 -3.24 7.87 -11.19
C GLY A 117 -3.05 6.36 -11.07
N HIS A 118 -1.79 5.91 -11.09
CA HIS A 118 -1.47 4.50 -10.91
C HIS A 118 -0.14 4.27 -10.20
N ALA A 119 0.02 3.05 -9.68
CA ALA A 119 1.23 2.62 -9.02
C ALA A 119 1.62 1.19 -9.40
N TRP A 120 2.91 0.91 -9.32
CA TRP A 120 3.49 -0.42 -9.44
C TRP A 120 4.32 -0.72 -8.20
N LYS A 121 4.34 -1.99 -7.79
CA LYS A 121 5.19 -2.44 -6.69
C LYS A 121 5.77 -3.81 -6.95
N LEU A 122 7.09 -3.94 -6.81
CA LEU A 122 7.79 -5.21 -6.74
C LEU A 122 8.10 -5.52 -5.28
N ARG A 123 7.80 -6.72 -4.81
CA ARG A 123 8.05 -7.15 -3.43
C ARG A 123 8.66 -8.54 -3.37
N ALA A 124 9.74 -8.66 -2.60
CA ALA A 124 10.36 -9.92 -2.23
C ALA A 124 10.26 -10.13 -0.71
N THR A 125 10.03 -11.37 -0.29
CA THR A 125 10.10 -11.76 1.13
C THR A 125 10.74 -13.11 1.28
N GLU A 126 11.43 -13.34 2.39
CA GLU A 126 12.06 -14.62 2.70
C GLU A 126 11.91 -14.95 4.18
N ALA A 127 11.63 -16.21 4.49
CA ALA A 127 11.63 -16.76 5.83
C ALA A 127 12.85 -17.70 6.00
N ALA A 128 13.84 -17.25 6.77
CA ALA A 128 15.06 -17.98 7.07
C ALA A 128 15.10 -18.43 8.55
N LEU A 129 16.10 -19.25 8.90
CA LEU A 129 16.36 -19.74 10.26
C LEU A 129 15.13 -20.39 10.90
N ASP A 130 14.55 -21.41 10.25
CA ASP A 130 13.29 -22.05 10.70
C ASP A 130 12.15 -21.03 10.90
N LYS A 131 12.03 -20.08 9.98
CA LYS A 131 11.03 -18.98 9.98
C LYS A 131 11.18 -17.98 11.13
N ARG A 132 12.29 -18.03 11.88
CA ARG A 132 12.60 -17.07 12.95
C ARG A 132 13.04 -15.72 12.41
N LEU A 133 13.73 -15.71 11.28
CA LEU A 133 14.10 -14.50 10.56
C LEU A 133 13.17 -14.33 9.37
N ARG A 134 12.50 -13.18 9.28
CA ARG A 134 11.75 -12.79 8.09
C ARG A 134 12.34 -11.52 7.50
N LEU A 135 12.70 -11.59 6.24
CA LEU A 135 13.20 -10.49 5.45
C LEU A 135 12.12 -10.05 4.46
N SER A 136 12.07 -8.75 4.19
CA SER A 136 11.17 -8.17 3.22
C SER A 136 11.84 -6.99 2.56
N ALA A 137 11.74 -6.91 1.23
CA ALA A 137 12.17 -5.78 0.45
C ALA A 137 11.08 -5.45 -0.58
N SER A 138 10.89 -4.17 -0.87
CA SER A 138 10.04 -3.77 -1.98
C SER A 138 10.46 -2.46 -2.60
N TYR A 139 10.14 -2.29 -3.87
CA TYR A 139 10.24 -1.03 -4.58
C TYR A 139 8.88 -0.69 -5.17
N ALA A 140 8.37 0.50 -4.87
CA ALA A 140 7.11 1.00 -5.39
C ALA A 140 7.34 2.30 -6.16
N VAL A 141 6.58 2.50 -7.23
CA VAL A 141 6.56 3.72 -8.04
C VAL A 141 5.11 4.15 -8.19
N TYR A 142 4.85 5.43 -7.96
CA TYR A 142 3.54 6.05 -8.02
C TYR A 142 3.59 7.16 -9.05
N ARG A 143 2.75 7.09 -10.08
CA ARG A 143 2.61 8.12 -11.10
C ARG A 143 1.19 8.66 -11.01
N THR A 144 1.07 9.82 -10.37
CA THR A 144 -0.22 10.44 -10.06
C THR A 144 -0.43 11.72 -10.84
N ASP A 145 -1.70 12.07 -11.01
CA ASP A 145 -2.11 13.17 -11.87
C ASP A 145 -1.75 14.55 -11.30
N PHE A 146 -1.64 14.65 -9.97
CA PHE A 146 -1.48 15.94 -9.27
C PHE A 146 -0.18 16.05 -8.48
N GLN A 147 0.35 14.95 -7.94
CA GLN A 147 1.63 14.98 -7.24
C GLN A 147 2.80 14.68 -8.19
N GLY A 148 2.59 13.88 -9.24
CA GLY A 148 3.63 13.52 -10.20
C GLY A 148 4.23 12.14 -9.90
N LEU A 149 5.55 12.04 -10.01
CA LEU A 149 6.28 10.77 -9.87
C LEU A 149 6.93 10.67 -8.48
N ASP A 150 6.43 9.74 -7.67
CA ASP A 150 7.00 9.36 -6.38
C ASP A 150 7.47 7.90 -6.42
N SER A 151 8.44 7.54 -5.58
CA SER A 151 8.88 6.16 -5.40
C SER A 151 9.25 5.89 -3.94
N GLU A 152 9.23 4.62 -3.56
CA GLU A 152 9.64 4.17 -2.24
C GLU A 152 10.42 2.85 -2.31
N ILE A 153 11.61 2.82 -1.71
CA ILE A 153 12.31 1.59 -1.36
C ILE A 153 11.97 1.27 0.09
N TYR A 154 11.59 0.03 0.35
CA TYR A 154 11.30 -0.47 1.68
C TYR A 154 12.14 -1.71 1.98
N PHE A 155 12.67 -1.77 3.20
CA PHE A 155 13.31 -2.93 3.76
C PHE A 155 12.76 -3.21 5.16
N GLY A 156 12.55 -4.48 5.48
CA GLY A 156 12.05 -4.89 6.79
C GLY A 156 12.64 -6.21 7.23
N VAL A 157 13.04 -6.27 8.49
CA VAL A 157 13.54 -7.46 9.16
C VAL A 157 12.71 -7.73 10.41
N ILE A 158 12.34 -8.99 10.62
CA ILE A 158 11.71 -9.47 11.84
C ILE A 158 12.51 -10.66 12.34
N TYR A 159 12.94 -10.62 13.59
CA TYR A 159 13.59 -11.72 14.27
C TYR A 159 12.77 -12.17 15.48
N ARG A 160 12.51 -13.48 15.58
CA ARG A 160 11.85 -14.11 16.72
C ARG A 160 12.84 -14.97 17.49
N SER A 161 12.95 -14.71 18.78
CA SER A 161 13.81 -15.46 19.68
C SER A 161 13.27 -16.87 19.96
N ARG A 162 14.13 -17.73 20.51
CA ARG A 162 13.79 -19.06 21.03
C ARG A 162 14.60 -19.30 22.31
N GLY A 163 14.26 -20.34 23.07
CA GLY A 163 14.96 -20.71 24.30
C GLY A 163 14.60 -19.79 25.46
N TRP A 164 15.59 -19.42 26.27
CA TRP A 164 15.42 -18.65 27.51
C TRP A 164 14.80 -17.25 27.31
N VAL A 165 14.91 -16.66 26.12
CA VAL A 165 14.25 -15.39 25.76
C VAL A 165 13.02 -15.57 24.86
N LYS A 166 12.41 -16.77 24.81
CA LYS A 166 11.17 -17.02 24.04
C LYS A 166 10.13 -15.94 24.34
N GLY A 167 9.44 -15.48 23.30
CA GLY A 167 8.48 -14.37 23.39
C GLY A 167 9.03 -13.05 22.86
N LEU A 168 10.36 -12.87 22.84
CA LEU A 168 11.01 -11.68 22.28
C LEU A 168 10.93 -11.67 20.73
N THR A 169 10.42 -10.56 20.19
CA THR A 169 10.42 -10.24 18.77
C THR A 169 11.09 -8.88 18.57
N LEU A 170 12.08 -8.85 17.67
CA LEU A 170 12.71 -7.62 17.19
C LEU A 170 12.25 -7.36 15.78
N ARG A 171 11.89 -6.12 15.48
CA ARG A 171 11.52 -5.71 14.12
C ARG A 171 12.16 -4.37 13.79
N ASN A 172 12.78 -4.29 12.63
CA ASN A 172 13.18 -3.02 12.04
C ASN A 172 12.53 -2.86 10.67
N ARG A 173 12.13 -1.63 10.35
CA ARG A 173 11.60 -1.24 9.06
C ARG A 173 12.27 0.06 8.62
N LEU A 174 12.76 0.09 7.40
CA LEU A 174 13.34 1.25 6.75
C LEU A 174 12.54 1.55 5.48
N GLY A 175 12.08 2.78 5.34
CA GLY A 175 11.55 3.31 4.09
C GLY A 175 12.41 4.48 3.62
N ILE A 176 12.66 4.53 2.31
CA ILE A 176 13.31 5.65 1.65
C ILE A 176 12.41 6.04 0.49
N SER A 177 11.74 7.17 0.60
CA SER A 177 10.92 7.72 -0.48
C SER A 177 11.65 8.83 -1.22
N HIS A 178 11.35 8.97 -2.51
CA HIS A 178 11.78 10.08 -3.35
C HIS A 178 10.57 10.61 -4.09
N GLY A 179 10.45 11.93 -4.16
CA GLY A 179 9.42 12.56 -4.97
C GLY A 179 8.83 13.82 -4.35
N PRO A 180 7.96 14.49 -5.12
CA PRO A 180 7.39 15.79 -4.78
C PRO A 180 6.43 15.73 -3.59
N ALA A 181 5.87 14.58 -3.24
CA ALA A 181 4.98 14.44 -2.08
C ALA A 181 5.75 14.42 -0.74
N ASN A 182 7.08 14.32 -0.76
CA ASN A 182 7.92 14.35 0.44
C ASN A 182 8.07 15.76 1.02
N PRO A 183 8.31 15.89 2.34
CA PRO A 183 8.77 17.15 2.92
C PRO A 183 9.98 17.68 2.16
N GLY A 184 9.94 18.95 1.74
CA GLY A 184 11.00 19.55 0.92
C GLY A 184 11.09 19.04 -0.52
N ARG A 185 10.09 18.28 -1.02
CA ARG A 185 9.97 17.79 -2.40
C ARG A 185 11.18 16.96 -2.89
N GLY A 186 11.83 16.25 -1.97
CA GLY A 186 13.09 15.55 -2.23
C GLY A 186 13.08 14.12 -1.70
N ARG A 187 14.17 13.73 -1.02
CA ARG A 187 14.30 12.42 -0.36
C ARG A 187 13.78 12.50 1.07
N PHE A 188 13.00 11.50 1.48
CA PHE A 188 12.61 11.32 2.88
C PHE A 188 12.96 9.90 3.34
N ILE A 189 13.56 9.81 4.53
CA ILE A 189 14.03 8.55 5.12
C ILE A 189 13.30 8.34 6.44
N TYR A 190 12.74 7.16 6.63
CA TYR A 190 12.00 6.81 7.83
C TYR A 190 12.40 5.43 8.35
N ASN A 191 12.88 5.36 9.59
CA ASN A 191 13.25 4.11 10.25
C ASN A 191 12.36 3.87 11.48
N ARG A 192 11.96 2.62 11.69
CA ARG A 192 11.17 2.21 12.86
C ARG A 192 11.69 0.91 13.44
N VAL A 193 12.25 0.99 14.64
CA VAL A 193 12.61 -0.16 15.49
C VAL A 193 11.44 -0.46 16.42
N MET A 194 11.09 -1.73 16.56
CA MET A 194 10.07 -2.23 17.46
C MET A 194 10.63 -3.43 18.22
N VAL A 195 10.42 -3.42 19.53
CA VAL A 195 10.74 -4.52 20.44
C VAL A 195 9.44 -4.95 21.09
N THR A 196 9.15 -6.25 21.07
CA THR A 196 7.93 -6.80 21.64
C THR A 196 8.28 -8.05 22.41
N TYR A 197 7.70 -8.22 23.59
CA TYR A 197 7.84 -9.43 24.38
C TYR A 197 6.45 -9.95 24.74
N ALA A 198 6.14 -11.18 24.31
CA ALA A 198 4.93 -11.90 24.71
C ALA A 198 5.30 -12.86 25.85
N PHE A 199 4.73 -12.60 27.04
CA PHE A 199 4.88 -13.43 28.23
C PHE A 199 4.12 -14.76 28.09
#